data_AF-A0A7V9MS75-F1
#
_entry.id   AF-A0A7V9MS75-F1
#
_cell.length_a   1.000
_cell.length_b   1.000
_cell.length_c   1.000
_cell.angle_alpha   90.00
_cell.angle_beta   90.00
_cell.angle_gamma   90.00
#
_symmetry.space_group_name_H-M   'P 1'
#
loop_
_entity.id
_entity.type
_entity.pdbx_description
1 polymer ?
#
loop_
_entity_poly.entity_id
_entity_poly.type
_entity_poly.pdbx_seq_one_letter_code
_entity_poly.pdbx_strand_id
1 'polypeptide(L)'
;MSSATARDVAAAESVWSGLVIANNVAQPAPVPVDLRRLEETLKELFGYNQFKVIGQANKTLKTGDEDWLASSKYFSLHVDSRVSTSSSYVLNLQLFQEQ
;
A
#
# COMPACT_ATOMS: atom_id res chain seq x y z
N MET A 1 -31.63 18.32 18.07
CA MET A 1 -30.41 18.34 18.88
C MET A 1 -29.59 17.12 18.49
N SER A 2 -28.43 17.34 17.86
CA SER A 2 -27.52 16.30 17.39
C SER A 2 -26.86 15.57 18.55
N SER A 3 -26.88 14.24 18.53
CA SER A 3 -25.92 13.44 19.31
C SER A 3 -24.92 12.85 18.32
N ALA A 4 -23.72 13.41 18.33
CA ALA A 4 -22.57 12.86 17.63
C ALA A 4 -22.23 11.49 18.25
N THR A 5 -22.28 10.44 17.44
CA THR A 5 -21.69 9.15 17.78
C THR A 5 -20.18 9.35 17.97
N ALA A 6 -19.69 9.02 19.16
CA ALA A 6 -18.27 8.91 19.43
C ALA A 6 -17.70 7.92 18.42
N ARG A 7 -16.90 8.42 17.47
CA ARG A 7 -16.08 7.59 16.60
C ARG A 7 -15.10 6.89 17.53
N ASP A 8 -15.23 5.58 17.71
CA ASP A 8 -14.12 4.78 18.20
C ASP A 8 -12.92 5.13 17.33
N VAL A 9 -11.95 5.81 17.92
CA VAL A 9 -10.70 6.14 17.25
C VAL A 9 -10.02 4.79 17.06
N ALA A 10 -10.17 4.21 15.88
CA ALA A 10 -9.44 3.01 15.49
C ALA A 10 -7.97 3.23 15.88
N ALA A 11 -7.42 2.30 16.66
CA ALA A 11 -6.04 2.40 17.15
C ALA A 11 -5.13 2.70 15.95
N ALA A 12 -4.23 3.67 16.11
CA ALA A 12 -3.44 4.19 15.01
C ALA A 12 -2.71 3.06 14.27
N GLU A 13 -3.16 2.75 13.05
CA GLU A 13 -2.68 1.61 12.27
C GLU A 13 -1.55 2.08 11.34
N SER A 14 -0.42 1.37 11.31
CA SER A 14 0.67 1.70 10.38
C SER A 14 0.51 0.89 9.10
N VAL A 15 0.28 1.59 7.99
CA VAL A 15 0.14 1.02 6.66
C VAL A 15 1.39 1.32 5.83
N TRP A 16 1.91 0.29 5.18
CA TRP A 16 2.97 0.40 4.19
C TRP A 16 2.37 0.35 2.78
N SER A 17 2.87 1.21 1.89
CA SER A 17 2.53 1.19 0.47
C SER A 17 3.79 1.15 -0.35
N GLY A 18 3.82 0.31 -1.38
CA GLY A 18 5.00 0.14 -2.25
C GLY A 18 4.64 0.07 -3.72
N LEU A 19 5.51 0.66 -4.53
CA LEU A 19 5.57 0.47 -5.98
C LEU A 19 6.62 -0.58 -6.28
N VAL A 20 6.19 -1.67 -6.94
CA VAL A 20 7.03 -2.84 -7.21
C VAL A 20 7.09 -3.11 -8.70
N ILE A 21 8.30 -3.24 -9.23
CA ILE A 21 8.53 -3.87 -10.53
C ILE A 21 8.68 -5.37 -10.29
N ALA A 22 7.91 -6.16 -11.02
CA ALA A 22 7.93 -7.62 -10.93
C ALA A 22 8.22 -8.23 -12.30
N ASN A 23 9.04 -9.28 -12.32
CA ASN A 23 9.40 -10.02 -13.53
C ASN A 23 9.67 -11.48 -13.23
N ASN A 24 9.72 -12.30 -14.29
CA ASN A 24 10.12 -13.69 -14.22
C ASN A 24 11.53 -13.87 -14.79
N VAL A 25 12.41 -14.47 -13.99
CA VAL A 25 13.81 -14.73 -14.35
C VAL A 25 14.19 -16.16 -13.98
N ALA A 26 15.22 -16.71 -14.62
CA ALA A 26 15.67 -18.08 -14.37
C ALA A 26 16.30 -18.27 -12.98
N GLN A 27 16.98 -17.24 -12.46
CA GLN A 27 17.62 -17.24 -11.15
C GLN A 27 17.26 -15.94 -10.42
N PRO A 28 16.21 -15.95 -9.59
CA PRO A 28 15.78 -14.75 -8.87
C PRO A 28 16.80 -14.33 -7.81
N ALA A 29 17.01 -13.02 -7.69
CA ALA A 29 17.66 -12.43 -6.53
C ALA A 29 16.76 -12.55 -5.29
N PRO A 30 17.34 -12.44 -4.08
CA PRO A 30 16.57 -12.48 -2.84
C PRO A 30 15.44 -11.44 -2.79
N VAL A 31 14.31 -11.81 -2.20
CA VAL A 31 13.16 -10.92 -2.06
C VAL A 31 13.48 -9.74 -1.13
N PRO A 32 13.14 -8.50 -1.51
CA PRO A 32 13.31 -7.32 -0.66
C PRO A 32 12.67 -7.50 0.73
N VAL A 33 13.30 -6.93 1.77
CA VAL A 33 12.87 -7.10 3.17
C VAL A 33 11.39 -6.75 3.38
N ASP A 34 10.96 -5.66 2.75
CA ASP A 34 9.62 -5.10 2.87
C ASP A 34 8.54 -6.01 2.25
N LEU A 35 8.94 -6.88 1.31
CA LEU A 35 8.05 -7.79 0.60
C LEU A 35 8.08 -9.23 1.16
N ARG A 36 8.97 -9.57 2.10
CA ARG A 36 9.12 -10.96 2.58
C ARG A 36 7.81 -11.55 3.09
N ARG A 37 7.01 -10.75 3.80
CA ARG A 37 5.72 -11.19 4.34
C ARG A 37 4.64 -11.38 3.26
N LEU A 38 4.85 -10.79 2.09
CA LEU A 38 3.92 -10.81 0.95
C LEU A 38 4.41 -11.72 -0.18
N GLU A 39 5.59 -12.33 -0.06
CA GLU A 39 6.26 -13.04 -1.15
C GLU A 39 5.38 -14.12 -1.76
N GLU A 40 4.83 -15.01 -0.94
CA GLU A 40 3.97 -16.11 -1.40
C GLU A 40 2.72 -15.55 -2.07
N THR A 41 2.04 -14.59 -1.44
CA THR A 41 0.85 -13.94 -2.01
C THR A 41 1.15 -13.27 -3.36
N LEU A 42 2.28 -12.58 -3.49
CA LEU A 42 2.68 -11.93 -4.75
C LEU A 42 2.95 -12.96 -5.86
N LYS A 43 3.60 -14.08 -5.51
CA LYS A 43 3.84 -15.20 -6.44
C LYS A 43 2.55 -15.87 -6.88
N GLU A 44 1.64 -16.14 -5.95
CA GLU A 44 0.38 -16.84 -6.22
C GLU A 44 -0.59 -15.98 -7.04
N LEU A 45 -0.72 -14.70 -6.71
CA LEU A 45 -1.69 -13.81 -7.38
C LEU A 45 -1.20 -13.32 -8.75
N PHE A 46 0.09 -13.05 -8.90
CA PHE A 46 0.63 -12.41 -10.11
C PHE A 46 1.59 -13.29 -10.92
N GLY A 47 2.08 -14.40 -10.36
CA GLY A 47 2.95 -15.35 -11.07
C GLY A 47 4.38 -14.86 -11.33
N TYR A 48 4.85 -13.84 -10.61
CA TYR A 48 6.21 -13.30 -10.74
C TYR A 48 7.17 -13.88 -9.69
N ASN A 49 8.45 -14.05 -10.03
CA ASN A 49 9.45 -14.63 -9.12
C ASN A 49 10.58 -13.68 -8.70
N GLN A 50 10.70 -12.50 -9.33
CA GLN A 50 11.64 -11.44 -8.96
C GLN A 50 10.90 -10.14 -8.72
N PHE A 51 11.28 -9.45 -7.63
CA PHE A 51 10.66 -8.20 -7.22
C PHE A 51 11.70 -7.12 -6.97
N LYS A 52 11.37 -5.88 -7.31
CA LYS A 52 12.15 -4.69 -6.98
C LYS A 52 11.21 -3.59 -6.50
N VAL A 53 11.39 -3.14 -5.26
CA VAL A 53 10.71 -1.94 -4.75
C VAL A 53 11.37 -0.71 -5.39
N ILE A 54 10.58 0.13 -6.06
CA ILE A 54 11.06 1.34 -6.73
C ILE A 54 10.56 2.63 -6.07
N GLY A 55 9.53 2.54 -5.22
CA GLY A 55 8.99 3.64 -4.43
C GLY A 55 8.20 3.08 -3.26
N GLN A 56 8.12 3.81 -2.15
CA GLN A 56 7.38 3.36 -0.97
C GLN A 56 7.01 4.53 -0.05
N ALA A 57 5.99 4.32 0.78
CA ALA A 57 5.62 5.20 1.87
C ALA A 57 5.11 4.39 3.07
N ASN A 58 5.27 4.95 4.26
CA ASN A 58 4.64 4.46 5.48
C ASN A 58 3.68 5.55 5.98
N LYS A 59 2.44 5.18 6.26
CA LYS A 59 1.41 6.08 6.77
C LYS A 59 0.80 5.50 8.04
N THR A 60 0.75 6.29 9.09
CA THR A 60 -0.09 5.99 10.25
C THR A 60 -1.49 6.52 9.99
N LEU A 61 -2.46 5.62 9.87
CA LEU A 61 -3.88 5.95 9.79
C LEU A 61 -4.35 6.35 11.19
N LYS A 62 -4.78 7.60 11.34
CA LYS A 62 -5.28 8.13 12.62
C LYS A 62 -6.80 8.09 12.69
N THR A 63 -7.43 8.18 11.52
CA THR A 63 -8.88 8.26 11.34
C THR A 63 -9.39 7.21 10.37
N GLY A 64 -8.50 6.67 9.52
CA GLY A 64 -8.82 5.76 8.43
C GLY A 64 -9.20 6.47 7.12
N ASP A 65 -9.45 7.78 7.20
CA ASP A 65 -9.60 8.68 6.08
C ASP A 65 -8.28 9.45 5.86
N GLU A 66 -7.42 8.95 4.99
CA GLU A 66 -6.11 9.54 4.76
C GLU A 66 -5.74 9.56 3.27
N ASP A 67 -4.96 10.58 2.93
CA ASP A 67 -4.32 10.75 1.63
C ASP A 67 -2.80 10.70 1.83
N TRP A 68 -2.12 9.92 0.99
CA TRP A 68 -0.67 9.96 0.88
C TRP A 68 -0.14 9.53 -0.49
N LEU A 69 1.13 9.86 -0.73
CA LEU A 69 1.86 9.54 -1.94
C LEU A 69 3.01 8.58 -1.64
N ALA A 70 3.08 7.46 -2.36
CA ALA A 70 4.26 6.62 -2.45
C ALA A 70 4.98 6.92 -3.78
N SER A 71 6.07 7.67 -3.71
CA SER A 71 6.81 8.11 -4.89
C SER A 71 8.00 7.23 -5.21
N SER A 72 8.29 7.12 -6.51
CA SER A 72 9.53 6.61 -7.09
C SER A 72 10.14 7.69 -7.99
N LYS A 73 11.27 7.37 -8.64
CA LYS A 73 11.87 8.26 -9.64
C LYS A 73 10.96 8.54 -10.85
N TYR A 74 10.12 7.59 -11.25
CA TYR A 74 9.38 7.64 -12.52
C TYR A 74 7.87 7.64 -12.35
N PHE A 75 7.39 7.18 -11.20
CA PHE A 75 5.98 7.02 -10.91
C PHE A 75 5.67 7.41 -9.48
N SER A 76 4.47 7.93 -9.28
CA SER A 76 3.93 8.21 -7.95
C SER A 76 2.57 7.52 -7.82
N LEU A 77 2.38 6.79 -6.72
CA LEU A 77 1.11 6.17 -6.34
C LEU A 77 0.44 7.06 -5.30
N HIS A 78 -0.67 7.68 -5.68
CA HIS A 78 -1.56 8.33 -4.74
C HIS A 78 -2.53 7.30 -4.17
N VAL A 79 -2.66 7.32 -2.85
CA VAL A 79 -3.55 6.46 -2.08
C VAL A 79 -4.49 7.33 -1.27
N ASP A 80 -5.78 7.26 -1.58
CA ASP A 80 -6.87 7.85 -0.80
C ASP A 80 -7.63 6.71 -0.13
N SER A 81 -7.46 6.57 1.19
CA SER A 81 -8.19 5.61 2.02
C SER A 81 -9.42 6.26 2.61
N ARG A 82 -10.51 5.49 2.66
CA ARG A 82 -11.74 5.86 3.37
C ARG A 82 -12.20 4.70 4.22
N VAL A 83 -12.61 4.96 5.46
CA VAL A 83 -13.26 3.93 6.28
C VAL A 83 -14.58 3.53 5.64
N SER A 84 -14.75 2.24 5.39
CA SER A 84 -16.01 1.66 4.91
C SER A 84 -16.82 1.11 6.08
N THR A 85 -16.16 0.31 6.92
CA THR A 85 -16.70 -0.27 8.16
C THR A 85 -15.65 -0.22 9.26
N SER A 86 -15.99 -0.65 10.48
CA SER A 86 -15.04 -0.74 11.59
C SER A 86 -13.84 -1.68 11.34
N SER A 87 -13.85 -2.47 10.26
CA SER A 87 -12.78 -3.43 9.93
C SER A 87 -12.36 -3.40 8.45
N SER A 88 -12.78 -2.38 7.68
CA SER A 88 -12.43 -2.31 6.26
C SER A 88 -12.29 -0.88 5.75
N TYR A 89 -11.42 -0.74 4.75
CA TYR A 89 -11.18 0.49 4.03
C TYR A 89 -11.60 0.33 2.56
N VAL A 90 -12.15 1.40 1.98
CA VAL A 90 -12.16 1.58 0.52
C VAL A 90 -10.88 2.32 0.14
N LEU A 91 -10.18 1.82 -0.86
CA LEU A 91 -8.98 2.46 -1.40
C LEU A 91 -9.26 2.98 -2.80
N ASN A 92 -8.98 4.26 -3.02
CA ASN A 92 -8.88 4.83 -4.36
C ASN A 92 -7.39 5.03 -4.68
N LEU A 93 -6.95 4.38 -5.76
CA LEU A 93 -5.55 4.31 -6.14
C LEU A 93 -5.37 4.98 -7.50
N GLN A 94 -4.42 5.91 -7.58
CA GLN A 94 -4.07 6.59 -8.82
C GLN A 94 -2.57 6.50 -9.05
N LEU A 95 -2.19 6.00 -10.23
CA LEU A 95 -0.80 5.93 -10.66
C LEU A 95 -0.50 7.07 -11.62
N PHE A 96 0.47 7.90 -11.24
CA PHE A 96 0.98 8.99 -12.07
C PHE A 96 2.37 8.65 -12.58
N GLN A 97 2.68 9.07 -13.80
CA GLN A 97 4.02 9.03 -14.36
C GLN A 97 4.62 10.43 -14.27
N GLU A 98 5.82 10.53 -13.71
CA GLU A 98 6.60 11.77 -13.67
C GLU A 98 7.09 12.10 -15.10
N GLN A 99 6.98 13.38 -15.51
CA GLN A 99 7.41 13.86 -16.83
C GLN A 99 8.92 14.02 -16.94
#